data_AF-A0A6S7JUK4-F1
#
_entry.id   AF-A0A6S7JUK4-F1
#
_cell.length_a   1.000
_cell.length_b   1.000
_cell.length_c   1.000
_cell.angle_alpha   90.00
_cell.angle_beta   90.00
_cell.angle_gamma   90.00
#
_symmetry.space_group_name_H-M   'P 1'
#
loop_
_entity.id
_entity.type
_entity.pdbx_description
1 polymer ?
#
loop_
_entity_poly.entity_id
_entity_poly.type
_entity_poly.pdbx_seq_one_letter_code
_entity_poly.pdbx_strand_id
1 'polypeptide(L)'
;WHNVVVKRRWKNVNISVDDLSQVSTVIPLNITQLLLKPPSTAVDTALYIFGGPSDIRYPVNFKGMINDLVINKRKPIISYVLKDPAYTLHGSGKLSKNYCHADV
;
A
#
# COMPACT_ATOMS: atom_id res chain seq x y z
N TRP A 1 0.31 -18.19 -0.52
CA TRP A 1 -0.10 -16.88 -1.08
C TRP A 1 -1.34 -16.45 -0.32
N HIS A 2 -1.43 -15.19 0.08
CA HIS A 2 -2.57 -14.66 0.85
C HIS A 2 -3.05 -13.35 0.24
N ASN A 3 -4.36 -13.12 0.24
CA ASN A 3 -4.99 -11.87 -0.13
C ASN A 3 -5.42 -11.12 1.13
N VAL A 4 -5.04 -9.84 1.25
CA VAL A 4 -5.39 -9.01 2.40
C VAL A 4 -6.15 -7.78 1.90
N VAL A 5 -7.36 -7.57 2.45
CA VAL A 5 -8.19 -6.42 2.12
C VAL A 5 -8.39 -5.58 3.37
N VAL A 6 -8.00 -4.31 3.29
CA VAL A 6 -8.22 -3.32 4.35
C VAL A 6 -9.19 -2.26 3.84
N LYS A 7 -10.31 -2.09 4.54
CA LYS A 7 -11.30 -1.03 4.26
C LYS A 7 -11.39 -0.11 5.46
N ARG A 8 -11.28 1.20 5.23
CA ARG A 8 -11.47 2.21 6.27
C ARG A 8 -12.63 3.14 5.89
N ARG A 9 -13.54 3.35 6.83
CA ARG A 9 -14.60 4.37 6.76
C ARG A 9 -14.58 5.17 8.06
N TRP A 10 -14.05 6.38 7.99
CA TRP A 10 -13.83 7.23 9.18
C TRP A 10 -12.95 6.53 10.22
N LYS A 11 -13.51 6.28 11.42
CA LYS A 11 -12.85 5.57 12.51
C LYS A 11 -12.93 4.05 12.38
N ASN A 12 -13.83 3.53 11.54
CA ASN A 12 -14.04 2.10 11.39
C ASN A 12 -13.02 1.52 10.42
N VAL A 13 -12.31 0.49 10.85
CA VAL A 13 -11.33 -0.25 10.05
C VAL A 13 -11.74 -1.71 10.04
N ASN A 14 -11.81 -2.26 8.83
CA ASN A 14 -12.16 -3.64 8.57
C ASN A 14 -11.00 -4.31 7.84
N ILE A 15 -10.60 -5.49 8.31
CA ILE A 15 -9.51 -6.29 7.73
C ILE A 15 -10.06 -7.69 7.45
N SER A 16 -9.80 -8.20 6.25
CA SER A 16 -10.04 -9.60 5.88
C SER A 16 -8.80 -10.19 5.24
N VAL A 17 -8.58 -11.49 5.48
CA VAL A 17 -7.48 -12.27 4.91
C VAL A 17 -8.07 -13.53 4.30
N ASP A 18 -7.84 -13.75 3.01
CA ASP A 18 -8.43 -14.85 2.24
C ASP A 18 -9.94 -14.98 2.50
N ASP A 19 -10.42 -16.19 2.82
CA ASP A 19 -11.81 -16.50 3.15
C ASP A 19 -12.11 -16.47 4.66
N LEU A 20 -11.19 -15.92 5.47
CA LEU A 20 -11.39 -15.82 6.91
C LEU A 20 -12.42 -14.73 7.27
N SER A 21 -13.06 -14.91 8.42
CA SER A 21 -13.98 -13.92 8.99
C SER A 21 -13.32 -12.55 9.12
N GLN A 22 -14.02 -11.52 8.65
CA GLN A 22 -13.56 -10.14 8.74
C GLN A 22 -13.45 -9.69 10.20
N VAL A 23 -12.33 -9.07 10.55
CA VAL A 23 -12.14 -8.40 11.83
C VAL A 23 -12.42 -6.91 11.67
N SER A 24 -13.17 -6.34 12.60
CA SER A 24 -13.55 -4.91 12.59
C SER A 24 -13.08 -4.24 13.88
N THR A 25 -12.58 -3.02 13.78
CA THR A 25 -12.14 -2.21 14.94
C THR A 25 -12.46 -0.73 14.73
N VAL A 26 -12.46 0.03 15.82
CA VAL A 26 -12.68 1.47 15.84
C VAL A 26 -11.42 2.15 16.35
N ILE A 27 -10.84 3.05 15.56
CA ILE A 27 -9.68 3.83 15.96
C ILE A 27 -10.10 4.77 17.11
N PRO A 28 -9.45 4.69 18.30
CA PRO A 28 -9.88 5.43 19.48
C PRO A 28 -9.59 6.94 19.40
N LEU A 29 -8.83 7.39 18.40
CA LEU A 29 -8.43 8.79 18.23
C LEU A 29 -9.55 9.66 17.66
N ASN A 30 -9.50 10.96 17.96
CA ASN A 30 -10.40 11.98 17.40
C ASN A 30 -10.07 12.35 15.94
N ILE A 31 -9.04 11.75 15.35
CA ILE A 31 -8.65 11.95 13.96
C ILE A 31 -9.42 10.95 13.08
N THR A 32 -10.49 11.43 12.43
CA THR A 32 -11.38 10.61 11.61
C THR A 32 -10.96 10.55 10.15
N GLN A 33 -10.21 11.54 9.68
CA GLN A 33 -9.78 11.67 8.29
C GLN A 33 -8.30 11.33 8.16
N LEU A 34 -7.99 10.37 7.28
CA LEU A 34 -6.66 10.20 6.74
C LEU A 34 -6.69 10.71 5.31
N LEU A 35 -6.21 11.94 5.12
CA LEU A 35 -6.14 12.54 3.79
C LEU A 35 -4.79 12.17 3.17
N LEU A 36 -4.78 11.13 2.34
CA LEU A 36 -3.68 10.89 1.40
C LEU A 36 -3.86 11.80 0.17
N LYS A 37 -3.79 13.13 0.38
CA LYS A 37 -3.63 14.05 -0.75
C LYS A 37 -2.14 14.11 -1.06
N PRO A 38 -1.69 13.96 -2.31
CA PRO A 38 -0.41 14.52 -2.70
C PRO A 38 -0.57 16.05 -2.60
N PRO A 39 0.12 16.74 -1.67
CA PRO A 39 0.08 18.20 -1.66
C PRO A 39 0.91 18.70 -2.83
N SER A 40 0.45 19.77 -3.49
CA SER A 40 1.20 20.46 -4.54
C SER A 40 2.53 21.05 -4.05
N THR A 41 2.75 21.12 -2.74
CA THR A 41 3.97 21.62 -2.11
C THR A 41 4.10 21.06 -0.68
N ALA A 42 5.15 20.26 -0.44
CA ALA A 42 5.80 20.02 0.84
C ALA A 42 5.00 19.34 1.97
N VAL A 43 4.69 18.05 1.78
CA VAL A 43 5.12 16.90 2.58
C VAL A 43 4.57 15.73 1.77
N ASP A 44 5.40 15.17 0.89
CA ASP A 44 5.01 13.99 0.13
C ASP A 44 4.61 12.92 1.12
N THR A 45 3.31 12.60 1.16
CA THR A 45 2.83 11.45 1.92
C THR A 45 3.32 10.23 1.16
N ALA A 46 4.56 9.85 1.43
CA ALA A 46 5.20 8.73 0.78
C ALA A 46 4.60 7.45 1.36
N LEU A 47 4.01 6.65 0.49
CA LEU A 47 3.61 5.30 0.82
C LEU A 47 4.83 4.39 0.70
N TYR A 48 5.33 3.96 1.84
CA TYR A 48 6.43 3.01 1.90
C TYR A 48 5.90 1.59 1.88
N ILE A 49 6.05 0.92 0.74
CA ILE A 49 5.54 -0.44 0.52
C ILE A 49 6.51 -1.49 1.08
N PHE A 50 7.82 -1.22 1.05
CA PHE A 50 8.87 -2.19 1.38
C PHE A 50 9.79 -1.78 2.55
N GLY A 51 9.57 -0.59 3.11
CA GLY A 51 10.43 0.06 4.12
C GLY A 51 10.49 1.56 3.89
N GLY A 52 10.57 2.34 4.98
CA GLY A 52 10.71 3.80 4.95
C GLY A 52 12.08 4.25 4.41
N PRO A 53 12.29 5.55 4.13
CA PRO A 53 13.62 6.06 3.88
C PRO A 53 14.44 5.96 5.18
N SER A 54 15.76 6.09 5.07
CA SER A 54 16.74 5.84 6.13
C SER A 54 16.50 6.56 7.48
N ASP A 55 15.70 7.61 7.46
CA ASP A 55 15.26 8.49 8.53
C ASP A 55 13.86 8.15 9.10
N ILE A 56 13.00 7.46 8.34
CA ILE A 56 11.75 6.85 8.85
C ILE A 56 11.99 5.35 9.01
N ARG A 57 12.81 4.99 10.01
CA ARG A 57 13.11 3.60 10.32
C ARG A 57 11.89 2.91 10.94
N TYR A 58 11.09 2.25 10.11
CA TYR A 58 10.35 1.09 10.60
C TYR A 58 11.36 -0.07 10.71
N PRO A 59 11.57 -0.68 11.88
CA PRO A 59 12.61 -1.70 12.10
C PRO A 59 12.35 -3.03 11.37
N VAL A 60 11.41 -3.05 10.42
CA VAL A 60 10.93 -4.26 9.76
C VAL A 60 10.94 -4.04 8.25
N ASN A 61 11.98 -4.53 7.60
CA ASN A 61 12.01 -4.64 6.14
C ASN A 61 11.17 -5.85 5.71
N PHE A 62 10.20 -5.64 4.82
CA PHE A 62 9.42 -6.74 4.26
C PHE A 62 10.30 -7.60 3.36
N LYS A 63 10.32 -8.92 3.60
CA LYS A 63 10.96 -9.91 2.72
C LYS A 63 9.88 -10.82 2.16
N GLY A 64 9.62 -10.71 0.87
CA GLY A 64 8.59 -11.50 0.20
C GLY A 64 8.19 -10.90 -1.15
N MET A 65 7.01 -11.29 -1.61
CA MET A 65 6.43 -10.82 -2.87
C MET A 65 5.10 -10.14 -2.59
N ILE A 66 4.86 -9.02 -3.26
CA ILE A 66 3.58 -8.31 -3.24
C ILE A 66 3.08 -8.25 -4.68
N ASN A 67 1.87 -8.75 -4.90
CA ASN A 67 1.17 -8.71 -6.18
C ASN A 67 -0.07 -7.83 -6.07
N ASP A 68 -0.48 -7.24 -7.20
CA ASP A 68 -1.77 -6.55 -7.37
C ASP A 68 -2.14 -5.55 -6.27
N LEU A 69 -1.16 -4.79 -5.78
CA LEU A 69 -1.42 -3.75 -4.79
C LEU A 69 -2.38 -2.68 -5.33
N VAL A 70 -3.55 -2.56 -4.71
CA VAL A 70 -4.55 -1.52 -5.01
C VAL A 70 -4.82 -0.67 -3.79
N ILE A 71 -4.70 0.66 -3.95
CA ILE A 71 -4.97 1.62 -2.88
C ILE A 71 -5.86 2.72 -3.44
N ASN A 72 -7.08 2.86 -2.91
CA ASN A 72 -8.05 3.87 -3.35
C ASN A 72 -8.20 3.90 -4.89
N LYS A 73 -8.35 2.72 -5.51
CA LYS A 73 -8.43 2.49 -6.97
C LYS A 73 -7.15 2.78 -7.78
N ARG A 74 -6.06 3.19 -7.14
CA ARG A 74 -4.73 3.33 -7.78
C ARG A 74 -3.98 2.01 -7.71
N LYS A 75 -3.15 1.72 -8.71
CA LYS A 75 -2.31 0.52 -8.81
C LYS A 75 -0.82 0.91 -8.81
N PRO A 76 -0.21 1.18 -7.64
CA PRO A 76 1.12 1.80 -7.56
C PRO A 76 2.22 1.02 -8.29
N ILE A 77 2.17 -0.32 -8.25
CA ILE A 77 3.16 -1.17 -8.92
C ILE A 77 3.08 -1.00 -10.44
N ILE A 78 1.86 -0.99 -10.99
CA ILE A 78 1.64 -0.77 -12.43
C ILE A 78 2.00 0.67 -12.82
N SER A 79 1.61 1.66 -12.03
CA SER A 79 1.98 3.06 -12.28
C SER A 79 3.51 3.25 -12.33
N TYR A 80 4.25 2.60 -11.42
CA TYR A 80 5.71 2.61 -11.45
C TYR A 80 6.29 1.93 -12.70
N VAL A 81 5.77 0.77 -13.09
CA VAL A 81 6.17 0.09 -14.36
C VAL A 81 5.96 1.01 -15.57
N LEU A 82 4.85 1.74 -15.60
CA LEU A 82 4.49 2.68 -16.65
C LEU A 82 5.27 4.02 -16.58
N LYS A 83 6.25 4.13 -15.67
CA LYS A 83 7.11 5.30 -15.47
C LYS A 83 6.35 6.58 -15.10
N ASP A 84 5.24 6.45 -14.37
CA ASP A 84 4.58 7.62 -13.77
C ASP A 84 5.55 8.29 -12.78
N PRO A 85 5.90 9.58 -12.96
CA PRO A 85 6.88 10.29 -12.14
C PRO A 85 6.44 10.47 -10.67
N ALA A 86 5.17 10.25 -10.35
CA ALA A 86 4.67 10.27 -8.98
C ALA A 86 5.10 9.03 -8.16
N TYR A 87 5.70 8.01 -8.80
CA TYR A 87 6.08 6.75 -8.16
C TYR A 87 7.57 6.47 -8.33
N THR A 88 8.27 6.26 -7.22
CA THR A 88 9.71 5.93 -7.19
C THR A 88 9.93 4.68 -6.36
N LEU A 89 10.91 3.86 -6.75
CA LEU A 89 11.35 2.69 -6.00
C LEU A 89 12.70 2.96 -5.35
N HIS A 90 12.77 2.77 -4.03
CA HIS A 90 14.00 2.85 -3.25
C HIS A 90 14.32 1.47 -2.63
N GLY A 91 15.60 1.16 -2.43
CA GLY A 91 16.05 -0.08 -1.81
C GLY A 91 16.29 -1.25 -2.77
N SER A 92 16.23 -2.48 -2.25
CA SER A 92 16.58 -3.72 -2.97
C SER A 92 15.39 -4.41 -3.67
N GLY A 93 14.24 -3.75 -3.75
CA GLY A 93 13.07 -4.26 -4.46
C GLY A 93 13.36 -4.46 -5.95
N LYS A 94 12.86 -5.56 -6.52
CA LYS A 94 12.94 -5.84 -7.96
C LYS A 94 11.55 -6.16 -8.48
N LEU A 95 11.21 -5.64 -9.66
CA LEU A 95 10.04 -6.08 -10.40
C LEU A 95 10.35 -7.44 -11.05
N SER A 96 9.56 -8.46 -10.73
CA SER A 96 9.61 -9.73 -11.45
C SER A 96 8.67 -9.64 -12.66
N LYS A 97 9.14 -10.09 -13.84
CA LYS A 97 8.37 -10.06 -15.09
C LYS A 97 7.29 -11.13 -15.20
N ASN A 98 6.98 -11.84 -14.11
CA ASN A 98 5.87 -12.78 -14.09
C ASN A 98 4.56 -12.01 -13.99
N TYR A 99 4.21 -11.29 -15.07
CA TYR A 99 2.83 -10.96 -15.36
C TYR A 99 2.13 -12.30 -15.56
N CYS A 100 1.47 -12.80 -14.52
CA CYS A 100 0.48 -13.85 -14.72
C CYS A 100 -0.45 -13.33 -15.81
N HIS A 101 -0.55 -14.08 -16.91
CA HIS A 101 -1.66 -13.96 -17.82
C HIS A 101 -2.92 -13.97 -16.95
N ALA A 102 -3.60 -12.82 -16.86
CA ALA A 102 -4.99 -12.83 -16.48
C ALA A 102 -5.67 -13.49 -17.68
N ASP A 103 -6.09 -14.74 -17.49
CA ASP A 103 -6.90 -15.45 -18.46
C ASP A 103 -8.12 -14.60 -18.85
N VAL A 104 -8.46 -14.73 -20.13
CA VAL A 104 -9.55 -14.07 -20.87
C VAL A 104 -10.90 -14.20 -20.18
#